data_AF-A0A660QZ72-F1
#
_entry.id   AF-A0A660QZ72-F1
#
_cell.length_a   1.000
_cell.length_b   1.000
_cell.length_c   1.000
_cell.angle_alpha   90.00
_cell.angle_beta   90.00
_cell.angle_gamma   90.00
#
_symmetry.space_group_name_H-M   'P 1'
#
loop_
_entity.id
_entity.type
_entity.pdbx_description
1 polymer ?
#
loop_
_entity_poly.entity_id
_entity_poly.type
_entity_poly.pdbx_seq_one_letter_code
_entity_poly.pdbx_strand_id
1 'polypeptide(L)'
;VDQGVGQQKLPDSDVAGRATVFIFPDLNTGNNTYKAVQRSADAIAMGPVLQGLRKPVNDLSRGCSVADIVNTVAITAIQAQAQRSNP
;
A
#
# COMPACT_ATOMS: atom_id res chain seq x y z
N VAL A 1 2.43 9.83 11.92
CA VAL A 1 3.74 9.99 11.24
C VAL A 1 4.64 10.99 11.94
N ASP A 2 4.10 11.98 12.63
CA ASP A 2 4.90 12.94 13.39
C ASP A 2 5.29 12.37 14.76
N GLN A 3 6.59 12.38 15.09
CA GLN A 3 7.13 11.83 16.33
C GLN A 3 6.68 12.62 17.56
N GLY A 4 6.64 13.95 17.49
CA GLY A 4 6.24 14.80 18.61
C GLY A 4 4.77 14.60 18.98
N VAL A 5 3.89 14.54 17.98
CA VAL A 5 2.47 14.23 18.17
C VAL A 5 2.29 12.79 18.69
N GLY A 6 3.08 11.85 18.17
CA GLY A 6 3.07 10.45 18.63
C GLY A 6 3.38 10.32 20.12
N GLN A 7 4.47 10.94 20.57
CA GLN A 7 4.89 10.96 21.97
C GLN A 7 3.86 11.63 22.89
N GLN A 8 3.19 12.69 22.42
CA GLN A 8 2.19 13.39 23.23
C GLN A 8 0.85 12.65 23.33
N LYS A 9 0.37 12.03 22.24
CA LYS A 9 -0.97 11.43 22.19
C LYS A 9 -0.99 9.93 22.52
N LEU A 10 0.12 9.22 22.27
CA LEU A 10 0.23 7.78 22.51
C LEU A 10 1.69 7.38 22.84
N PRO A 11 2.21 7.82 24.00
CA PRO A 11 3.64 7.75 24.36
C PRO A 11 4.24 6.35 24.34
N ASP A 12 3.47 5.34 24.76
CA ASP A 12 3.96 3.96 24.88
C ASP A 12 3.78 3.14 23.59
N SER A 13 3.49 3.81 22.47
CA SER A 13 3.26 3.12 21.20
C SER A 13 4.55 2.82 20.44
N ASP A 14 4.69 1.55 20.06
CA ASP A 14 5.73 1.11 19.14
C ASP A 14 5.55 1.63 17.70
N VAL A 15 4.38 2.20 17.37
CA VAL A 15 4.01 2.60 15.99
C VAL A 15 3.71 4.10 15.86
N ALA A 16 3.15 4.74 16.89
CA ALA A 16 2.81 6.16 16.82
C ALA A 16 4.06 7.02 16.52
N GLY A 17 3.91 7.96 15.59
CA GLY A 17 5.00 8.81 15.14
C GLY A 17 6.01 8.17 14.17
N ARG A 18 5.86 6.89 13.84
CA ARG A 18 6.75 6.17 12.90
C ARG A 18 6.04 5.19 11.95
N ALA A 19 4.71 5.22 11.91
CA ALA A 19 3.91 4.35 11.05
C ALA A 19 4.30 4.48 9.57
N THR A 20 4.58 3.34 8.94
CA THR A 20 4.85 3.19 7.50
C THR A 20 3.71 2.49 6.76
N VAL A 21 2.83 1.82 7.49
CA VAL A 21 1.63 1.12 6.98
C VAL A 21 0.39 1.75 7.59
N PHE A 22 -0.59 2.07 6.74
CA PHE A 22 -1.84 2.73 7.13
C PHE A 22 -3.01 1.82 6.79
N ILE A 23 -3.73 1.37 7.82
CA ILE A 23 -4.95 0.59 7.67
C ILE A 23 -6.14 1.53 7.84
N PHE A 24 -6.99 1.60 6.83
CA PHE A 24 -8.17 2.48 6.83
C PHE A 24 -9.42 1.74 7.30
N PRO A 25 -10.36 2.44 7.97
CA PRO A 25 -11.57 1.82 8.51
C PRO A 25 -12.53 1.34 7.42
N ASP A 26 -12.51 1.97 6.24
CA ASP A 26 -13.34 1.60 5.10
C ASP A 26 -12.69 2.01 3.76
N LEU A 27 -13.32 1.54 2.68
CA LEU A 27 -12.87 1.81 1.32
C LEU A 27 -12.95 3.30 0.94
N ASN A 28 -13.95 4.03 1.44
CA ASN A 28 -14.11 5.44 1.10
C ASN A 28 -12.95 6.26 1.64
N THR A 29 -12.61 6.06 2.91
CA THR A 29 -11.49 6.71 3.58
C THR A 29 -10.18 6.35 2.90
N GLY A 30 -9.93 5.06 2.66
CA GLY A 30 -8.71 4.61 1.98
C GLY A 30 -8.57 5.19 0.56
N ASN A 31 -9.62 5.08 -0.25
CA ASN A 31 -9.64 5.53 -1.64
C ASN A 31 -9.50 7.06 -1.78
N ASN A 32 -10.15 7.82 -0.89
CA ASN A 32 -10.02 9.27 -0.87
C ASN A 32 -8.64 9.70 -0.40
N THR A 33 -8.12 9.09 0.68
CA THR A 33 -6.82 9.46 1.23
C THR A 33 -5.69 9.17 0.27
N TYR A 34 -5.60 7.98 -0.35
CA TYR A 34 -4.47 7.68 -1.24
C TYR A 34 -4.47 8.58 -2.48
N LYS A 35 -5.66 8.89 -3.05
CA LYS A 35 -5.77 9.79 -4.21
C LYS A 35 -5.46 11.23 -3.85
N ALA A 36 -5.86 11.68 -2.65
CA ALA A 36 -5.51 13.01 -2.16
C ALA A 36 -3.98 13.13 -2.02
N VAL A 37 -3.33 12.16 -1.36
CA VAL A 37 -1.87 12.14 -1.20
C VAL A 37 -1.15 12.06 -2.54
N GLN A 38 -1.58 11.17 -3.45
CA GLN A 38 -1.02 11.07 -4.80
C GLN A 38 -1.01 12.43 -5.51
N ARG A 39 -2.12 13.18 -5.42
CA ARG A 39 -2.28 14.47 -6.12
C ARG A 39 -1.67 15.65 -5.39
N SER A 40 -1.62 15.63 -4.07
CA SER A 40 -1.17 16.77 -3.26
C SER A 40 0.32 16.72 -2.90
N ALA A 41 0.91 15.52 -2.87
CA ALA A 41 2.30 15.32 -2.45
C ALA A 41 3.20 14.79 -3.58
N ASP A 42 2.70 14.77 -4.82
CA ASP A 42 3.38 14.19 -5.99
C ASP A 42 3.90 12.76 -5.74
N ALA A 43 3.15 12.02 -4.92
CA ALA A 43 3.53 10.67 -4.52
C ALA A 43 3.18 9.67 -5.62
N ILE A 44 4.10 8.75 -5.90
CA ILE A 44 3.84 7.64 -6.83
C ILE A 44 2.91 6.63 -6.15
N ALA A 45 1.73 6.42 -6.72
CA ALA A 45 0.79 5.39 -6.28
C ALA A 45 0.91 4.16 -7.20
N MET A 46 1.40 3.04 -6.66
CA MET A 46 1.42 1.75 -7.35
C MET A 46 0.30 0.84 -6.85
N GLY A 47 -0.53 0.34 -7.76
CA GLY A 47 -1.62 -0.59 -7.43
C GLY A 47 -2.90 -0.36 -8.24
N PRO A 48 -4.01 -1.03 -7.87
CA PRO A 48 -4.17 -1.86 -6.66
C PRO A 48 -3.34 -3.16 -6.69
N VAL A 49 -2.80 -3.55 -5.54
CA VAL A 49 -2.12 -4.85 -5.35
C VAL A 49 -3.02 -5.72 -4.48
N LEU A 50 -3.48 -6.85 -5.03
CA LEU A 50 -4.34 -7.79 -4.32
C LEU A 50 -3.51 -8.65 -3.36
N GLN A 51 -4.05 -8.89 -2.18
CA GLN A 51 -3.43 -9.69 -1.11
C GLN A 51 -4.43 -10.73 -0.57
N GLY A 52 -3.92 -11.80 0.03
CA GLY A 52 -4.73 -12.86 0.65
C GLY A 52 -5.21 -13.98 -0.28
N LEU A 53 -4.85 -13.96 -1.57
CA LEU A 53 -5.18 -15.02 -2.53
C LEU A 53 -4.21 -16.21 -2.43
N ARG A 54 -4.69 -17.43 -2.68
CA ARG A 54 -3.86 -18.66 -2.70
C ARG A 54 -2.77 -18.65 -3.79
N LYS A 55 -3.01 -17.93 -4.87
CA LYS A 55 -2.02 -17.62 -5.91
C LYS A 55 -2.17 -16.14 -6.25
N PRO A 56 -1.07 -15.43 -6.53
CA PRO A 56 -1.16 -14.00 -6.79
C PRO A 56 -1.82 -13.76 -8.14
N VAL A 57 -2.80 -12.87 -8.11
CA VAL A 57 -3.49 -12.33 -9.28
C VAL A 57 -3.65 -10.85 -8.98
N ASN A 58 -3.32 -9.98 -9.93
CA ASN A 58 -3.49 -8.54 -9.79
C ASN A 58 -4.30 -8.01 -10.97
N ASP A 59 -5.08 -6.98 -10.70
CA ASP A 59 -5.87 -6.27 -11.69
C ASP A 59 -5.13 -5.00 -12.13
N LEU A 60 -5.33 -4.61 -13.39
CA LEU A 60 -4.75 -3.40 -13.96
C LEU A 60 -5.87 -2.42 -14.27
N SER A 61 -5.64 -1.13 -13.98
CA SER A 61 -6.54 -0.08 -14.43
C SER A 61 -6.59 -0.04 -15.97
N ARG A 62 -7.77 0.24 -16.53
CA ARG A 62 -7.96 0.40 -17.98
C ARG A 62 -7.05 1.45 -18.62
N GLY A 63 -6.59 2.43 -17.83
CA GLY A 63 -5.68 3.49 -18.26
C GLY A 63 -4.21 3.28 -17.86
N CYS A 64 -3.79 2.04 -17.57
CA CYS A 64 -2.41 1.77 -17.14
C CYS A 64 -1.39 2.05 -18.24
N SER A 65 -0.22 2.55 -17.83
CA SER A 65 0.94 2.71 -18.70
C SER A 65 1.71 1.39 -18.85
N VAL A 66 2.61 1.30 -19.83
CA VAL A 66 3.54 0.15 -19.95
C VAL A 66 4.36 -0.05 -18.66
N ALA A 67 4.77 1.04 -18.02
CA ALA A 67 5.49 0.97 -16.75
C ALA A 67 4.65 0.35 -15.63
N ASP A 68 3.36 0.69 -15.55
CA ASP A 68 2.44 0.10 -14.57
C ASP A 68 2.26 -1.41 -14.80
N ILE A 69 2.19 -1.84 -16.06
CA ILE A 69 2.10 -3.26 -16.42
C ILE A 69 3.36 -3.99 -15.95
N VAL A 70 4.55 -3.48 -16.29
CA VAL A 70 5.83 -4.07 -15.89
C VAL A 70 5.96 -4.14 -14.37
N ASN A 71 5.63 -3.06 -13.66
CA ASN A 71 5.66 -3.01 -12.20
C ASN A 71 4.71 -4.02 -11.58
N THR A 72 3.48 -4.13 -12.11
CA THR A 72 2.48 -5.08 -11.60
C THR A 72 2.91 -6.52 -11.82
N VAL A 73 3.51 -6.85 -12.97
CA VAL A 73 4.08 -8.18 -13.23
C VAL A 73 5.23 -8.47 -12.26
N ALA A 74 6.14 -7.53 -12.04
CA ALA A 74 7.24 -7.69 -11.10
C ALA A 74 6.75 -7.94 -9.66
N ILE A 75 5.77 -7.17 -9.19
CA ILE A 75 5.13 -7.36 -7.88
C ILE A 75 4.47 -8.73 -7.81
N THR A 76 3.70 -9.14 -8.83
CA THR A 76 3.03 -10.44 -8.88
C THR A 76 4.02 -11.60 -8.79
N ALA A 77 5.17 -11.50 -9.48
CA ALA A 77 6.23 -12.51 -9.42
C ALA A 77 6.84 -12.63 -8.02
N ILE A 78 7.10 -11.49 -7.35
CA ILE A 78 7.60 -11.47 -5.96
C ILE A 78 6.57 -12.08 -5.01
N GLN A 79 5.28 -11.75 -5.16
CA GLN A 79 4.20 -12.36 -4.36
C GLN A 79 4.18 -13.89 -4.54
N ALA A 80 4.37 -14.39 -5.78
CA ALA A 80 4.38 -15.82 -6.07
C ALA A 80 5.57 -16.53 -5.39
N GLN A 81 6.73 -15.86 -5.34
CA GLN A 81 7.91 -16.38 -4.65
C GLN A 81 7.71 -16.42 -3.14
N ALA A 82 7.22 -15.33 -2.55
CA ALA A 82 6.99 -15.22 -1.11
C ALA A 82 5.98 -16.25 -0.56
N GLN A 83 4.95 -16.59 -1.34
CA GLN A 83 3.98 -17.62 -0.97
C GLN A 83 4.58 -19.03 -0.97
N ARG A 84 5.61 -19.32 -1.77
CA ARG A 84 6.28 -20.63 -1.73
C ARG A 84 7.14 -20.82 -0.49
N SER A 85 7.67 -19.73 0.06
CA SER A 85 8.51 -19.73 1.26
C SER A 85 7.72 -19.81 2.57
N ASN A 86 6.39 -19.73 2.53
CA ASN A 86 5.51 -19.82 3.70
C ASN A 86 4.53 -21.00 3.49
N PRO A 87 4.97 -22.26 3.72
CA PRO A 87 4.20 -23.46 3.41
C PRO A 87 2.91 -23.60 4.24
#